data_AF-A0A0N0JKN5-F1
#
_entry.id   AF-A0A0N0JKN5-F1
#
_cell.length_a   1.000
_cell.length_b   1.000
_cell.length_c   1.000
_cell.angle_alpha   90.00
_cell.angle_beta   90.00
_cell.angle_gamma   90.00
#
_symmetry.space_group_name_H-M   'P 1'
#
loop_
_entity.id
_entity.type
_entity.pdbx_description
1 polymer ?
#
loop_
_entity_poly.entity_id
_entity_poly.type
_entity_poly.pdbx_seq_one_letter_code
_entity_poly.pdbx_strand_id
1 'polypeptide(L)'
;MKAGAQRGSGPGGTALGRRSAGFTLVEVLVALLVMALLAGLAWQALDTVLRSRDDSQQRLDRTVRLATVLTQWEQDLLALYDTEAVPPLAFDGQTLRLTRRSEGGVQLVAWAVRNNEWQRWAGPTLVRVAELQEAWLRSQQLLGTEPGTVKLAQDAAQWQIYYARGGQWSNAQSTGDLVAPQPAVNPPPQAPPQTPPANPNSNPNSGPGPGPGNPPPPPPPPVPVQLREALPEAVRLQITLGGQVLTRDIALGPSAS
;
A
#
# COMPACT_ATOMS: atom_id res chain seq x y z
N MET A 1 61.39 -5.06 -103.19
CA MET A 1 62.20 -3.83 -103.42
C MET A 1 61.57 -2.69 -102.62
N LYS A 2 62.42 -1.84 -102.00
CA LYS A 2 62.16 -0.82 -100.95
C LYS A 2 61.90 -1.41 -99.56
N ALA A 3 62.79 -1.37 -98.56
CA ALA A 3 63.84 -0.44 -98.08
C ALA A 3 63.31 0.88 -97.48
N GLY A 4 63.70 1.12 -96.21
CA GLY A 4 63.56 2.37 -95.45
C GLY A 4 62.82 2.16 -94.12
N ALA A 5 63.52 1.96 -92.98
CA ALA A 5 63.95 3.01 -92.04
C ALA A 5 62.76 3.56 -91.21
N GLN A 6 62.77 3.71 -89.88
CA GLN A 6 63.83 4.13 -88.97
C GLN A 6 63.32 4.02 -87.51
N ARG A 7 64.23 3.66 -86.58
CA ARG A 7 64.44 4.14 -85.19
C ARG A 7 63.26 4.46 -84.25
N GLY A 8 63.36 3.91 -83.03
CA GLY A 8 62.80 4.49 -81.81
C GLY A 8 63.21 3.68 -80.57
N SER A 9 64.28 4.09 -79.89
CA SER A 9 64.83 3.45 -78.70
C SER A 9 64.43 4.19 -77.41
N GLY A 10 63.92 3.42 -76.45
CA GLY A 10 64.08 3.61 -74.99
C GLY A 10 63.07 4.51 -74.25
N PRO A 11 63.10 4.54 -72.89
CA PRO A 11 63.72 3.61 -71.95
C PRO A 11 62.84 3.24 -70.73
N GLY A 12 63.25 2.17 -70.02
CA GLY A 12 63.28 2.15 -68.56
C GLY A 12 61.97 2.34 -67.78
N GLY A 13 61.16 1.29 -67.69
CA GLY A 13 60.30 1.10 -66.53
C GLY A 13 61.18 0.82 -65.30
N THR A 14 61.55 1.87 -64.57
CA THR A 14 62.18 1.76 -63.25
C THR A 14 61.23 0.98 -62.35
N ALA A 15 61.58 -0.26 -62.04
CA ALA A 15 61.00 -0.98 -60.92
C ALA A 15 61.23 -0.10 -59.68
N LEU A 16 60.16 0.54 -59.19
CA LEU A 16 60.17 1.27 -57.93
C LEU A 16 60.52 0.26 -56.86
N GLY A 17 61.80 0.24 -56.48
CA GLY A 17 62.31 -0.59 -55.40
C GLY A 17 61.45 -0.34 -54.17
N ARG A 18 60.67 -1.36 -53.79
CA ARG A 18 60.04 -1.42 -52.48
C ARG A 18 61.17 -1.30 -51.47
N ARG A 19 61.27 -0.14 -50.84
CA ARG A 19 62.13 0.05 -49.67
C ARG A 19 61.54 -0.81 -48.58
N SER A 20 62.16 -1.94 -48.31
CA SER A 20 61.91 -2.69 -47.09
C SER A 20 62.33 -1.81 -45.92
N ALA A 21 61.39 -1.09 -45.33
CA ALA A 21 61.60 -0.45 -44.05
C ALA A 21 61.79 -1.58 -43.02
N GLY A 22 63.00 -1.70 -42.48
CA GLY A 22 63.30 -2.66 -41.43
C GLY A 22 62.47 -2.32 -40.20
N PHE A 23 61.68 -3.28 -39.73
CA PHE A 23 60.85 -3.18 -38.53
C PHE A 23 61.77 -3.03 -37.32
N THR A 24 61.92 -1.80 -36.81
CA THR A 24 62.76 -1.59 -35.63
C THR A 24 62.04 -2.15 -34.41
N LEU A 25 62.78 -2.79 -33.50
CA LEU A 25 62.27 -3.28 -32.21
C LEU A 25 61.44 -2.20 -31.49
N VAL A 26 61.88 -0.94 -31.61
CA VAL A 26 61.26 0.24 -31.00
C VAL A 26 59.84 0.46 -31.53
N GLU A 27 59.61 0.32 -32.84
CA GLU A 27 58.30 0.55 -33.46
C GLU A 27 57.27 -0.50 -33.02
N VAL A 28 57.72 -1.76 -32.90
CA VAL A 28 56.90 -2.84 -32.33
C VAL A 28 56.55 -2.54 -30.88
N LEU A 29 57.54 -2.08 -30.10
CA LEU A 29 57.37 -1.83 -28.68
C LEU A 29 56.41 -0.65 -28.44
N VAL A 30 56.50 0.40 -29.26
CA VAL A 30 55.55 1.52 -29.23
C VAL A 30 54.16 1.07 -29.67
N ALA A 31 54.04 0.28 -30.76
CA ALA A 31 52.75 -0.24 -31.21
C ALA A 31 52.09 -1.11 -30.12
N LEU A 32 52.87 -2.00 -29.49
CA LEU A 32 52.41 -2.81 -28.37
C LEU A 32 52.01 -1.97 -27.15
N LEU A 33 52.77 -0.91 -26.83
CA LEU A 33 52.43 0.02 -25.76
C LEU A 33 51.09 0.74 -26.03
N VAL A 34 50.92 1.28 -27.23
CA VAL A 34 49.67 1.96 -27.62
C VAL A 34 48.50 0.98 -27.60
N MET A 35 48.67 -0.24 -28.15
CA MET A 35 47.62 -1.27 -28.09
C MET A 35 47.31 -1.67 -26.65
N ALA A 36 48.30 -1.80 -25.78
CA ALA A 36 48.10 -2.11 -24.37
C ALA A 36 47.29 -1.02 -23.65
N LEU A 37 47.58 0.26 -23.92
CA LEU A 37 46.81 1.39 -23.37
C LEU A 37 45.36 1.41 -23.88
N LEU A 38 45.15 1.21 -25.18
CA LEU A 38 43.81 1.16 -25.77
C LEU A 38 43.01 -0.02 -25.22
N ALA A 39 43.63 -1.20 -25.07
CA ALA A 39 43.00 -2.36 -24.46
C ALA A 39 42.61 -2.12 -23.00
N GLY A 40 43.48 -1.47 -22.22
CA GLY A 40 43.20 -1.10 -20.83
C GLY A 40 42.02 -0.13 -20.69
N LEU A 41 41.99 0.92 -21.52
CA LEU A 41 40.88 1.88 -21.54
C LEU A 41 39.56 1.24 -22.00
N ALA A 42 39.60 0.33 -22.98
CA ALA A 42 38.42 -0.39 -23.45
C ALA A 42 37.81 -1.28 -22.37
N TRP A 43 38.64 -1.96 -21.57
CA TRP A 43 38.17 -2.79 -20.45
C TRP A 43 37.52 -1.94 -19.35
N GLN A 44 38.14 -0.81 -19.00
CA GLN A 44 37.61 0.07 -17.97
C GLN A 44 36.32 0.78 -18.39
N ALA A 45 36.19 1.11 -19.69
CA ALA A 45 34.94 1.61 -20.26
C ALA A 45 33.82 0.55 -20.19
N LEU A 46 34.13 -0.72 -20.51
CA LEU A 46 33.18 -1.82 -20.43
C LEU A 46 32.71 -2.05 -18.98
N ASP A 47 33.63 -2.10 -18.03
CA ASP A 47 33.33 -2.26 -16.59
C ASP A 47 32.44 -1.14 -16.06
N THR A 48 32.70 0.10 -16.50
CA THR A 48 31.89 1.26 -16.11
C THR A 48 30.45 1.14 -16.63
N VAL A 49 30.27 0.71 -17.89
CA VAL A 49 28.94 0.52 -18.47
C VAL A 49 28.18 -0.61 -17.78
N LEU A 50 28.87 -1.73 -17.48
CA LEU A 50 28.26 -2.86 -16.78
C LEU A 50 27.79 -2.46 -15.37
N ARG A 51 28.65 -1.81 -14.59
CA ARG A 51 28.29 -1.32 -13.25
C ARG A 51 27.15 -0.30 -13.28
N SER A 52 27.17 0.63 -14.24
CA SER A 52 26.08 1.60 -14.40
C SER A 52 24.75 0.94 -14.71
N ARG A 53 24.74 -0.17 -15.45
CA ARG A 53 23.52 -0.94 -15.74
C ARG A 53 23.02 -1.63 -14.49
N ASP A 54 23.90 -2.29 -13.73
CA ASP A 54 23.54 -2.97 -12.48
C ASP A 54 22.96 -1.98 -11.46
N ASP A 55 23.61 -0.83 -11.27
CA ASP A 55 23.12 0.24 -10.39
C ASP A 55 21.74 0.77 -10.83
N SER A 56 21.53 0.90 -12.14
CA SER A 56 20.25 1.35 -12.70
C SER A 56 19.16 0.31 -12.51
N GLN A 57 19.46 -0.98 -12.73
CA GLN A 57 18.52 -2.08 -12.50
C GLN A 57 18.13 -2.17 -11.03
N GLN A 58 19.08 -2.07 -10.10
CA GLN A 58 18.79 -2.09 -8.67
C GLN A 58 17.88 -0.93 -8.23
N ARG A 59 18.08 0.27 -8.80
CA ARG A 59 17.21 1.44 -8.56
C ARG A 59 15.81 1.24 -9.10
N LEU A 60 15.68 0.65 -10.30
CA LEU A 60 14.38 0.31 -10.89
C LEU A 60 13.65 -0.71 -10.02
N ASP A 61 14.31 -1.79 -9.59
CA ASP A 61 13.73 -2.81 -8.73
C ASP A 61 13.25 -2.24 -7.39
N ARG A 62 14.04 -1.33 -6.78
CA ARG A 62 13.65 -0.62 -5.55
C ARG A 62 12.41 0.24 -5.77
N THR A 63 12.31 0.92 -6.91
CA THR A 63 11.17 1.78 -7.27
C THR A 63 9.91 0.96 -7.51
N VAL A 64 10.01 -0.15 -8.26
CA VAL A 64 8.90 -1.07 -8.50
C VAL A 64 8.38 -1.66 -7.19
N ARG A 65 9.30 -2.11 -6.31
CA ARG A 65 8.92 -2.60 -4.98
C ARG A 65 8.15 -1.53 -4.20
N LEU A 66 8.66 -0.30 -4.15
CA LEU A 66 8.01 0.80 -3.45
C LEU A 66 6.61 1.11 -4.02
N ALA A 67 6.46 1.12 -5.34
CA ALA A 67 5.16 1.30 -6.00
C ALA A 67 4.15 0.21 -5.59
N THR A 68 4.59 -1.06 -5.51
CA THR A 68 3.75 -2.17 -5.03
C THR A 68 3.32 -1.97 -3.58
N VAL A 69 4.22 -1.55 -2.69
CA VAL A 69 3.89 -1.29 -1.28
C VAL A 69 2.87 -0.18 -1.14
N LEU A 70 3.04 0.92 -1.88
CA LEU A 70 2.08 2.02 -1.88
C LEU A 70 0.72 1.61 -2.44
N THR A 71 0.72 0.79 -3.49
CA THR A 71 -0.52 0.23 -4.05
C THR A 71 -1.24 -0.63 -3.01
N GLN A 72 -0.51 -1.46 -2.27
CA GLN A 72 -1.07 -2.28 -1.20
C GLN A 72 -1.68 -1.43 -0.07
N TRP A 73 -1.00 -0.34 0.31
CA TRP A 73 -1.50 0.60 1.32
C TRP A 73 -2.76 1.34 0.85
N GLU A 74 -2.76 1.82 -0.40
CA GLU A 74 -3.93 2.44 -1.02
C GLU A 74 -5.11 1.49 -1.12
N GLN A 75 -4.89 0.25 -1.53
CA GLN A 75 -5.94 -0.78 -1.60
C GLN A 75 -6.58 -1.08 -0.25
N ASP A 76 -5.80 -1.07 0.83
CA ASP A 76 -6.36 -1.25 2.18
C ASP A 76 -7.24 -0.06 2.58
N LEU A 77 -6.84 1.16 2.25
CA LEU A 77 -7.64 2.37 2.51
C LEU A 77 -8.87 2.49 1.61
N LEU A 78 -8.79 2.08 0.34
CA LEU A 78 -9.94 2.08 -0.56
C LEU A 78 -10.95 0.99 -0.20
N ALA A 79 -10.51 -0.08 0.46
CA ALA A 79 -11.37 -1.14 0.96
C ALA A 79 -11.91 -0.88 2.38
N LEU A 80 -11.66 0.30 2.95
CA LEU A 80 -12.08 0.68 4.29
C LEU A 80 -13.59 0.49 4.47
N TYR A 81 -13.97 -0.01 5.64
CA TYR A 81 -15.35 -0.34 5.95
C TYR A 81 -15.70 -0.01 7.39
N ASP A 82 -16.75 0.79 7.58
CA ASP A 82 -17.29 1.10 8.89
C ASP A 82 -18.28 0.00 9.32
N THR A 83 -17.85 -0.79 10.30
CA THR A 83 -18.67 -1.85 10.90
C THR A 83 -19.55 -1.35 12.05
N GLU A 84 -19.37 -0.09 12.45
CA GLU A 84 -19.94 0.54 13.65
C GLU A 84 -19.54 -0.11 14.99
N ALA A 85 -18.88 -1.27 14.96
CA ALA A 85 -18.49 -2.04 16.14
C ALA A 85 -17.15 -1.61 16.75
N VAL A 86 -16.24 -1.12 15.90
CA VAL A 86 -14.90 -0.64 16.25
C VAL A 86 -14.57 0.55 15.34
N PRO A 87 -13.65 1.44 15.74
CA PRO A 87 -13.22 2.54 14.88
C PRO A 87 -12.73 2.02 13.51
N PRO A 88 -13.29 2.49 12.39
CA PRO A 88 -12.94 1.97 11.07
C PRO A 88 -11.49 2.29 10.69
N LEU A 89 -10.97 3.40 11.19
CA LEU A 89 -9.62 3.87 10.99
C LEU A 89 -9.14 4.51 12.30
N ALA A 90 -7.98 4.09 12.79
CA ALA A 90 -7.39 4.66 14.00
C ALA A 90 -5.87 4.70 13.88
N PHE A 91 -5.26 5.77 14.36
CA PHE A 91 -3.81 5.91 14.41
C PHE A 91 -3.36 6.33 15.81
N ASP A 92 -2.49 5.52 16.42
CA ASP A 92 -1.97 5.76 17.77
C ASP A 92 -0.59 6.44 17.80
N GLY A 93 -0.10 6.90 16.64
CA GLY A 93 1.25 7.48 16.48
C GLY A 93 2.30 6.46 16.02
N GLN A 94 2.05 5.16 16.19
CA GLN A 94 2.96 4.08 15.77
C GLN A 94 2.32 3.14 14.75
N THR A 95 1.05 2.84 14.94
CA THR A 95 0.31 1.82 14.21
C THR A 95 -0.99 2.43 13.68
N LEU A 96 -1.15 2.40 12.36
CA LEU A 96 -2.40 2.70 11.68
C LEU A 96 -3.22 1.42 11.58
N ARG A 97 -4.39 1.39 12.21
CA ARG A 97 -5.32 0.27 12.20
C ARG A 97 -6.53 0.64 11.37
N LEU A 98 -7.01 -0.31 10.58
CA LEU A 98 -8.19 -0.12 9.76
C LEU A 98 -8.97 -1.41 9.58
N THR A 99 -10.30 -1.31 9.56
CA THR A 99 -11.18 -2.40 9.15
C THR A 99 -11.48 -2.26 7.67
N ARG A 100 -11.28 -3.33 6.91
CA ARG A 100 -11.53 -3.35 5.47
C ARG A 100 -12.45 -4.50 5.07
N ARG A 101 -13.15 -4.33 3.95
CA ARG A 101 -13.85 -5.42 3.28
C ARG A 101 -12.83 -6.44 2.75
N SER A 102 -13.15 -7.71 2.94
CA SER A 102 -12.39 -8.86 2.47
C SER A 102 -13.35 -9.90 1.89
N GLU A 103 -12.84 -10.86 1.12
CA GLU A 103 -13.64 -11.98 0.66
C GLU A 103 -14.17 -12.76 1.87
N GLY A 104 -15.50 -12.84 1.98
CA GLY A 104 -16.17 -13.56 3.06
C GLY A 104 -16.34 -12.80 4.38
N GLY A 105 -15.98 -11.52 4.48
CA GLY A 105 -16.23 -10.74 5.69
C GLY A 105 -15.40 -9.46 5.83
N VAL A 106 -15.03 -9.13 7.07
CA VAL A 106 -14.23 -7.96 7.42
C VAL A 106 -12.86 -8.41 7.93
N GLN A 107 -11.81 -7.69 7.54
CA GLN A 107 -10.46 -7.95 8.01
C GLN A 107 -9.92 -6.71 8.74
N LEU A 108 -9.24 -6.94 9.87
CA LEU A 108 -8.47 -5.90 10.54
C LEU A 108 -7.05 -5.90 10.00
N VAL A 109 -6.59 -4.74 9.53
CA VAL A 109 -5.24 -4.53 9.01
C VAL A 109 -4.54 -3.49 9.86
N ALA A 110 -3.26 -3.72 10.14
CA ALA A 110 -2.41 -2.80 10.87
C ALA A 110 -1.13 -2.51 10.08
N TRP A 111 -0.82 -1.23 9.91
CA TRP A 111 0.40 -0.73 9.29
C TRP A 111 1.25 -0.04 10.34
N ALA A 112 2.54 -0.38 10.40
CA ALA A 112 3.47 0.23 11.34
C ALA A 112 4.88 0.28 10.77
N VAL A 113 5.70 1.19 11.26
CA VAL A 113 7.15 1.14 11.07
C VAL A 113 7.78 0.60 12.35
N ARG A 114 8.47 -0.55 12.24
CA ARG A 114 9.20 -1.17 13.36
C ARG A 114 10.57 -1.63 12.86
N ASN A 115 11.61 -1.44 13.67
CA ASN A 115 12.99 -1.82 13.31
C ASN A 115 13.44 -1.27 11.94
N ASN A 116 13.05 -0.02 11.63
CA ASN A 116 13.27 0.61 10.31
C ASN A 116 12.65 -0.13 9.13
N GLU A 117 11.66 -1.00 9.37
CA GLU A 117 10.91 -1.69 8.35
C GLU A 117 9.44 -1.27 8.39
N TRP A 118 8.91 -0.87 7.24
CA TRP A 118 7.49 -0.68 7.07
C TRP A 118 6.84 -2.05 6.88
N GLN A 119 5.91 -2.36 7.78
CA GLN A 119 5.25 -3.65 7.84
C GLN A 119 3.74 -3.50 7.85
N ARG A 120 3.09 -4.54 7.32
CA ARG A 120 1.64 -4.71 7.28
C ARG A 120 1.29 -6.02 7.96
N TRP A 121 0.47 -5.97 9.00
CA TRP A 121 -0.18 -7.12 9.58
C TRP A 121 -1.62 -7.19 9.09
N ALA A 122 -2.09 -8.38 8.73
CA ALA A 122 -3.49 -8.63 8.41
C ALA A 122 -4.01 -9.81 9.21
N GLY A 123 -5.07 -9.58 9.97
CA GLY A 123 -5.74 -10.61 10.76
C GLY A 123 -6.57 -11.59 9.91
N PRO A 124 -7.22 -12.57 10.53
CA PRO A 124 -8.19 -13.43 9.83
C PRO A 124 -9.38 -12.61 9.30
N THR A 125 -10.10 -13.17 8.34
CA THR A 125 -11.41 -12.65 7.93
C THR A 125 -12.45 -13.01 8.98
N LEU A 126 -13.20 -12.02 9.45
CA LEU A 126 -14.14 -12.09 10.56
C LEU A 126 -15.55 -11.80 10.05
N VAL A 127 -16.52 -12.56 10.54
CA VAL A 127 -17.95 -12.37 10.19
C VAL A 127 -18.81 -11.99 11.39
N ARG A 128 -18.30 -12.14 12.61
CA ARG A 128 -19.02 -11.82 13.85
C ARG A 128 -18.47 -10.56 14.50
N VAL A 129 -19.37 -9.69 14.96
CA VAL A 129 -19.03 -8.45 15.64
C VAL A 129 -18.19 -8.67 16.91
N ALA A 130 -18.53 -9.71 17.70
CA ALA A 130 -17.78 -10.03 18.93
C ALA A 130 -16.32 -10.40 18.64
N GLU A 131 -16.07 -11.20 17.60
CA GLU A 131 -14.72 -11.59 17.19
C GLU A 131 -13.92 -10.39 16.67
N LEU A 132 -14.59 -9.45 15.99
CA LEU A 132 -13.98 -8.19 15.55
C LEU A 132 -13.55 -7.30 16.71
N GLN A 133 -14.39 -7.16 17.74
CA GLN A 133 -14.03 -6.39 18.94
C GLN A 133 -12.86 -7.02 19.69
N GLU A 134 -12.81 -8.35 19.81
CA GLU A 134 -11.68 -9.04 20.42
C GLU A 134 -10.39 -8.86 19.59
N ALA A 135 -10.47 -9.04 18.27
CA ALA A 135 -9.35 -8.82 17.37
C ALA A 135 -8.84 -7.38 17.44
N TRP A 136 -9.73 -6.40 17.57
CA TRP A 136 -9.38 -5.00 17.77
C TRP A 136 -8.60 -4.76 19.05
N LEU A 137 -9.06 -5.30 20.18
CA LEU A 137 -8.35 -5.19 21.47
C LEU A 137 -6.96 -5.85 21.40
N ARG A 138 -6.87 -7.05 20.81
CA ARG A 138 -5.60 -7.75 20.61
C ARG A 138 -4.64 -6.96 19.72
N SER A 139 -5.17 -6.28 18.71
CA SER A 139 -4.35 -5.50 17.77
C SER A 139 -3.60 -4.34 18.44
N GLN A 140 -4.04 -3.89 19.63
CA GLN A 140 -3.34 -2.86 20.41
C GLN A 140 -1.97 -3.32 20.92
N GLN A 141 -1.77 -4.64 21.02
CA GLN A 141 -0.58 -5.25 21.59
C GLN A 141 0.35 -5.88 20.53
N LEU A 142 0.15 -5.57 19.24
CA LEU A 142 0.97 -6.12 18.16
C LEU A 142 2.44 -5.71 18.28
N LEU A 143 3.34 -6.69 18.22
CA LEU A 143 4.78 -6.53 18.30
C LEU A 143 5.47 -6.57 16.93
N GLY A 144 4.77 -6.99 15.87
CA GLY A 144 5.32 -7.12 14.51
C GLY A 144 5.92 -8.50 14.21
N THR A 145 5.58 -9.51 15.00
CA THR A 145 6.02 -10.90 14.82
C THR A 145 4.86 -11.86 14.67
N GLU A 146 3.64 -11.33 14.63
CA GLU A 146 2.42 -12.10 14.56
C GLU A 146 2.27 -12.76 13.19
N PRO A 147 1.62 -13.93 13.11
CA PRO A 147 1.20 -14.50 11.84
C PRO A 147 0.38 -13.49 11.04
N GLY A 148 0.65 -13.39 9.73
CA GLY A 148 0.05 -12.38 8.86
C GLY A 148 0.83 -11.07 8.75
N THR A 149 1.96 -10.93 9.46
CA THR A 149 2.87 -9.79 9.29
C THR A 149 3.72 -9.96 8.04
N VAL A 150 3.74 -8.94 7.19
CA VAL A 150 4.55 -8.84 5.97
C VAL A 150 5.42 -7.60 6.06
N LYS A 151 6.74 -7.79 5.86
CA LYS A 151 7.72 -6.71 5.76
C LYS A 151 7.78 -6.22 4.32
N LEU A 152 7.50 -4.94 4.11
CA LEU A 152 7.21 -4.39 2.79
C LEU A 152 8.33 -3.49 2.27
N ALA A 153 8.88 -2.62 3.12
CA ALA A 153 9.98 -1.73 2.78
C ALA A 153 10.97 -1.57 3.92
N GLN A 154 12.26 -1.49 3.60
CA GLN A 154 13.34 -1.20 4.54
C GLN A 154 13.67 0.30 4.55
N ASP A 155 14.52 0.72 5.49
CA ASP A 155 14.93 2.11 5.69
C ASP A 155 13.74 3.06 5.90
N ALA A 156 12.69 2.57 6.56
CA ALA A 156 11.50 3.32 6.88
C ALA A 156 11.70 4.12 8.17
N ALA A 157 11.32 5.40 8.15
CA ALA A 157 11.39 6.30 9.29
C ALA A 157 10.34 7.42 9.15
N GLN A 158 10.19 8.24 10.20
CA GLN A 158 9.36 9.45 10.17
C GLN A 158 7.93 9.21 9.63
N TRP A 159 7.32 8.11 10.08
CA TRP A 159 5.95 7.74 9.75
C TRP A 159 4.96 8.67 10.44
N GLN A 160 4.16 9.39 9.65
CA GLN A 160 3.13 10.32 10.12
C GLN A 160 1.86 10.15 9.28
N ILE A 161 0.72 10.26 9.92
CA ILE A 161 -0.60 10.19 9.29
C ILE A 161 -1.38 11.46 9.59
N TYR A 162 -2.03 11.99 8.56
CA TYR A 162 -2.91 13.16 8.66
C TYR A 162 -4.27 12.83 8.08
N TYR A 163 -5.30 13.46 8.62
CA TYR A 163 -6.67 13.31 8.19
C TYR A 163 -7.18 14.64 7.65
N ALA A 164 -7.86 14.60 6.50
CA ALA A 164 -8.59 15.74 5.98
C ALA A 164 -10.03 15.70 6.54
N ARG A 165 -10.45 16.79 7.18
CA ARG A 165 -11.80 16.96 7.72
C ARG A 165 -12.27 18.37 7.37
N GLY A 166 -13.40 18.51 6.68
CA GLY A 166 -13.88 19.81 6.19
C GLY A 166 -12.86 20.53 5.30
N GLY A 167 -12.11 19.78 4.49
CA GLY A 167 -11.04 20.30 3.63
C GLY A 167 -9.77 20.79 4.35
N GLN A 168 -9.64 20.63 5.68
CA GLN A 168 -8.44 20.98 6.44
C GLN A 168 -7.68 19.73 6.87
N TRP A 169 -6.35 19.80 6.86
CA TRP A 169 -5.48 18.70 7.31
C TRP A 169 -5.11 18.87 8.79
N SER A 170 -5.38 17.85 9.59
CA SER A 170 -4.90 17.75 10.97
C SER A 170 -4.09 16.47 11.16
N ASN A 171 -3.20 16.44 12.15
CA ASN A 171 -2.56 15.19 12.55
C ASN A 171 -3.64 14.18 12.97
N ALA A 172 -3.46 12.90 12.63
CA ALA A 172 -4.45 11.87 12.91
C ALA A 172 -4.71 11.62 14.42
N GLN A 173 -3.80 12.06 15.30
CA GLN A 173 -3.98 12.02 16.75
C GLN A 173 -4.74 13.25 17.29
N SER A 174 -5.09 14.22 16.44
CA SER A 174 -5.93 15.35 16.82
C SER A 174 -7.40 14.93 16.84
N THR A 175 -8.13 15.35 17.88
CA THR A 175 -9.55 15.06 18.06
C THR A 175 -10.36 15.44 16.81
N GLY A 176 -11.23 14.54 16.36
CA GLY A 176 -12.09 14.73 15.20
C GLY A 176 -13.53 15.14 15.53
N ASP A 177 -14.32 15.31 14.47
CA ASP A 177 -15.76 15.53 14.55
C ASP A 177 -16.48 14.25 15.02
N LEU A 178 -17.49 14.40 15.88
CA LEU A 178 -18.22 13.29 16.47
C LEU A 178 -19.60 13.09 15.80
N VAL A 179 -19.96 11.84 15.52
CA VAL A 179 -21.19 11.40 14.86
C VAL A 179 -21.91 10.40 15.76
N ALA A 180 -23.24 10.51 15.86
CA ALA A 180 -24.04 9.51 16.56
C ALA A 180 -24.18 8.23 15.70
N PRO A 181 -24.06 7.02 16.29
CA PRO A 181 -24.41 5.77 15.63
C PRO A 181 -25.86 5.84 15.14
N GLN A 182 -26.15 5.30 13.95
CA GLN A 182 -27.52 5.27 13.48
C GLN A 182 -28.32 4.33 14.39
N PRO A 183 -29.44 4.77 14.97
CA PRO A 183 -30.28 3.89 15.75
C PRO A 183 -30.73 2.73 14.86
N ALA A 184 -30.57 1.49 15.34
CA ALA A 184 -31.10 0.32 14.67
C ALA A 184 -32.58 0.58 14.32
N VAL A 185 -32.94 0.37 13.05
CA VAL A 185 -34.34 0.48 12.63
C VAL A 185 -35.12 -0.55 13.43
N ASN A 186 -35.86 -0.11 14.45
CA ASN A 186 -36.75 -0.97 15.19
C ASN A 186 -37.69 -1.64 14.17
N PRO A 187 -37.85 -2.98 14.20
CA PRO A 187 -38.94 -3.62 13.48
C PRO A 187 -40.24 -2.90 13.85
N PRO A 188 -41.18 -2.68 12.90
CA PRO A 188 -42.47 -2.12 13.24
C PRO A 188 -43.07 -2.89 14.43
N PRO A 189 -43.73 -2.21 15.39
CA PRO A 189 -44.25 -2.86 16.57
C PRO A 189 -45.07 -4.08 16.14
N GLN A 190 -44.66 -5.26 16.60
CA GLN A 190 -45.40 -6.49 16.39
C GLN A 190 -46.81 -6.25 16.90
N ALA A 191 -47.80 -6.41 16.02
CA ALA A 191 -49.20 -6.33 16.38
C ALA A 191 -49.47 -7.24 17.59
N PRO A 192 -50.33 -6.83 18.54
CA PRO A 192 -50.63 -7.62 19.72
C PRO A 192 -51.03 -9.06 19.33
N PRO A 193 -50.72 -10.08 20.16
CA PRO A 193 -51.10 -11.45 19.88
C PRO A 193 -52.60 -11.52 19.59
N GLN A 194 -52.97 -11.96 18.39
CA GLN A 194 -54.37 -12.24 18.07
C GLN A 194 -54.82 -13.37 18.98
N THR A 195 -55.76 -13.08 19.87
CA THR A 195 -56.42 -14.09 20.69
C THR A 195 -57.09 -15.11 19.77
N PRO A 196 -56.90 -16.44 19.98
CA PRO A 196 -57.60 -17.44 19.21
C PRO A 196 -59.13 -17.29 19.39
N PRO A 197 -59.95 -17.64 18.37
CA PRO A 197 -61.39 -17.47 18.45
C PRO A 197 -61.98 -18.24 19.64
N ALA A 198 -62.84 -17.56 20.39
CA ALA A 198 -63.49 -18.08 21.59
C ALA A 198 -64.31 -19.35 21.28
N ASN A 199 -64.11 -20.37 22.11
CA ASN A 199 -64.90 -21.60 22.13
C ASN A 199 -66.35 -21.27 22.53
N PRO A 200 -67.39 -21.60 21.76
CA PRO A 200 -68.78 -21.17 22.00
C PRO A 200 -69.47 -21.85 23.20
N ASN A 201 -68.75 -22.54 24.08
CA ASN A 201 -69.33 -23.38 25.14
C ASN A 201 -68.96 -22.98 26.58
N SER A 202 -68.75 -21.68 26.85
CA SER A 202 -68.43 -21.19 28.20
C SER A 202 -69.62 -20.46 28.85
N ASN A 203 -70.11 -21.03 29.96
CA ASN A 203 -71.16 -20.54 30.84
C ASN A 203 -70.85 -19.13 31.41
N PRO A 204 -71.77 -18.13 31.37
CA PRO A 204 -71.43 -16.73 31.61
C PRO A 204 -71.35 -16.28 33.08
N ASN A 205 -71.23 -17.19 34.06
CA ASN A 205 -71.39 -16.80 35.47
C ASN A 205 -70.29 -17.29 36.43
N SER A 206 -69.02 -16.95 36.14
CA SER A 206 -67.90 -17.07 37.10
C SER A 206 -66.74 -16.15 36.69
N GLY A 207 -66.85 -14.85 36.97
CA GLY A 207 -65.76 -13.89 36.76
C GLY A 207 -65.14 -13.46 38.09
N PRO A 208 -63.81 -13.55 38.29
CA PRO A 208 -63.14 -12.70 39.27
C PRO A 208 -63.18 -11.25 38.76
N GLY A 209 -63.50 -10.30 39.63
CA GLY A 209 -63.60 -8.88 39.29
C GLY A 209 -62.32 -8.30 38.67
N PRO A 210 -62.41 -7.14 37.98
CA PRO A 210 -61.27 -6.52 37.33
C PRO A 210 -60.22 -6.15 38.39
N GLY A 211 -59.14 -6.93 38.45
CA GLY A 211 -57.95 -6.53 39.18
C GLY A 211 -57.39 -5.23 38.57
N PRO A 212 -56.77 -4.34 39.37
CA PRO A 212 -56.13 -3.15 38.82
C PRO A 212 -55.09 -3.60 37.78
N GLY A 213 -55.28 -3.17 36.53
CA GLY A 213 -54.35 -3.47 35.45
C GLY A 213 -52.96 -3.01 35.85
N ASN A 214 -51.95 -3.88 35.68
CA ASN A 214 -50.56 -3.48 35.91
C ASN A 214 -50.28 -2.20 35.10
N PRO A 215 -49.67 -1.17 35.70
CA PRO A 215 -49.29 0.01 34.97
C PRO A 215 -48.38 -0.39 33.80
N PRO A 216 -48.47 0.31 32.65
CA PRO A 216 -47.59 0.04 31.52
C PRO A 216 -46.13 0.08 31.98
N PRO A 217 -45.28 -0.83 31.49
CA PRO A 217 -43.86 -0.83 31.84
C PRO A 217 -43.28 0.56 31.54
N PRO A 218 -42.42 1.10 32.42
CA PRO A 218 -41.79 2.39 32.17
C PRO A 218 -41.06 2.35 30.83
N PRO A 219 -41.01 3.47 30.08
CA PRO A 219 -40.22 3.55 28.87
C PRO A 219 -38.77 3.11 29.19
N PRO A 220 -38.12 2.34 28.30
CA PRO A 220 -36.74 1.95 28.53
C PRO A 220 -35.89 3.20 28.76
N PRO A 221 -34.91 3.14 29.67
CA PRO A 221 -34.00 4.26 29.88
C PRO A 221 -33.38 4.67 28.54
N PRO A 222 -33.19 5.97 28.27
CA PRO A 222 -32.51 6.39 27.05
C PRO A 222 -31.13 5.72 27.00
N VAL A 223 -30.91 4.90 25.99
CA VAL A 223 -29.59 4.32 25.73
C VAL A 223 -28.61 5.48 25.51
N PRO A 224 -27.46 5.50 26.19
CA PRO A 224 -26.48 6.56 25.96
C PRO A 224 -26.03 6.48 24.50
N VAL A 225 -26.24 7.56 23.74
CA VAL A 225 -25.76 7.68 22.37
C VAL A 225 -24.24 7.80 22.43
N GLN A 226 -23.53 6.72 22.13
CA GLN A 226 -22.07 6.72 22.05
C GLN A 226 -21.62 7.43 20.78
N LEU A 227 -21.30 8.71 20.89
CA LEU A 227 -20.69 9.48 19.81
C LEU A 227 -19.37 8.83 19.34
N ARG A 228 -19.24 8.54 18.04
CA ARG A 228 -18.03 8.02 17.37
C ARG A 228 -17.38 9.09 16.52
N GLU A 229 -16.08 9.04 16.29
CA GLU A 229 -15.45 9.98 15.33
C GLU A 229 -15.90 9.69 13.89
N ALA A 230 -16.19 10.75 13.13
CA ALA A 230 -16.48 10.68 11.70
C ALA A 230 -15.26 10.14 10.94
N LEU A 231 -15.52 9.35 9.90
CA LEU A 231 -14.48 8.97 8.96
C LEU A 231 -13.93 10.22 8.25
N PRO A 232 -12.60 10.38 8.09
CA PRO A 232 -12.05 11.51 7.39
C PRO A 232 -12.34 11.46 5.88
N GLU A 233 -12.30 12.61 5.22
CA GLU A 233 -12.50 12.74 3.77
C GLU A 233 -11.28 12.24 2.98
N ALA A 234 -10.09 12.35 3.55
CA ALA A 234 -8.87 11.87 2.96
C ALA A 234 -7.82 11.52 4.04
N VAL A 235 -6.89 10.64 3.68
CA VAL A 235 -5.75 10.25 4.50
C VAL A 235 -4.47 10.63 3.76
N ARG A 236 -3.58 11.34 4.46
CA ARG A 236 -2.23 11.62 4.00
C ARG A 236 -1.26 10.77 4.79
N LEU A 237 -0.45 10.02 4.06
CA LEU A 237 0.75 9.37 4.54
C LEU A 237 1.96 10.25 4.29
N GLN A 238 2.76 10.48 5.31
CA GLN A 238 4.12 10.98 5.17
C GLN A 238 5.09 9.97 5.80
N ILE A 239 6.08 9.51 5.04
CA ILE A 239 7.06 8.53 5.48
C ILE A 239 8.41 8.80 4.82
N THR A 240 9.51 8.63 5.54
CA THR A 240 10.85 8.62 4.96
C THR A 240 11.23 7.19 4.59
N LEU A 241 11.58 6.95 3.33
CA LEU A 241 12.05 5.67 2.81
C LEU A 241 13.39 5.85 2.11
N GLY A 242 14.43 5.15 2.56
CA GLY A 242 15.77 5.26 1.96
C GLY A 242 16.34 6.69 1.97
N GLY A 243 15.99 7.47 3.00
CA GLY A 243 16.41 8.87 3.15
C GLY A 243 15.59 9.90 2.38
N GLN A 244 14.57 9.49 1.61
CA GLN A 244 13.68 10.41 0.90
C GLN A 244 12.31 10.48 1.56
N VAL A 245 11.76 11.68 1.71
CA VAL A 245 10.40 11.88 2.22
C VAL A 245 9.41 11.63 1.10
N LEU A 246 8.49 10.69 1.34
CA LEU A 246 7.37 10.39 0.48
C LEU A 246 6.08 10.90 1.13
N THR A 247 5.27 11.61 0.36
CA THR A 247 3.92 12.04 0.77
C THR A 247 2.90 11.45 -0.20
N ARG A 248 1.84 10.82 0.32
CA ARG A 248 0.76 10.23 -0.47
C ARG A 248 -0.59 10.57 0.15
N ASP A 249 -1.45 11.19 -0.66
CA ASP A 249 -2.81 11.55 -0.27
C ASP A 249 -3.81 10.62 -0.97
N ILE A 250 -4.75 10.05 -0.21
CA ILE A 250 -5.82 9.18 -0.69
C ILE A 250 -7.16 9.75 -0.23
N ALA A 251 -8.04 10.06 -1.17
CA ALA A 251 -9.41 10.43 -0.86
C ALA A 251 -10.20 9.18 -0.45
N LEU A 252 -10.92 9.27 0.65
CA LEU A 252 -11.92 8.29 1.06
C LEU A 252 -13.24 8.75 0.47
N GLY A 253 -13.92 7.89 -0.30
CA GLY A 253 -15.19 8.25 -0.95
C GLY A 253 -16.22 8.76 0.06
N PRO A 254 -17.20 9.59 -0.37
CA PRO A 254 -18.23 10.10 0.51
C PRO A 254 -18.97 8.91 1.13
N SER A 255 -18.77 8.73 2.43
CA SER A 255 -19.26 7.59 3.22
C SER A 255 -18.78 6.22 2.69
N ALA A 256 -17.70 5.71 3.27
CA ALA A 256 -17.48 4.26 3.38
C ALA A 256 -18.67 3.65 4.14
N SER A 257 -19.76 3.44 3.40
CA SER A 257 -21.02 2.85 3.83
C SER A 257 -20.98 1.34 3.62
#